data_AF-A0A935CYP3-F1
#
_entry.id   AF-A0A935CYP3-F1
#
_cell.length_a   1.000
_cell.length_b   1.000
_cell.length_c   1.000
_cell.angle_alpha   90.00
_cell.angle_beta   90.00
_cell.angle_gamma   90.00
#
_symmetry.space_group_name_H-M   'P 1'
#
loop_
_entity.id
_entity.type
_entity.pdbx_description
1 polymer ?
#
loop_
_entity_poly.entity_id
_entity_poly.type
_entity_poly.pdbx_seq_one_letter_code
_entity_poly.pdbx_strand_id
1 'polypeptide(L)'
;MIHKILSLFLFASILFMMSCNSTKKVVQTTPTGPKPTVTKEFTISQGACFGRCPVYDVTLMSDSTLKLVGKNFMNYIGNYEMKLNAENYTALHELYKKIKQDTFQDRYSSDIVDLASVTYYFFDDYNIMKKKVVIQGIYPEPLQNLATEARKYINSMNWVKDVTADTVNPDELIVQMKAGKKIDLIIDEHYRYKLFLKEALGKDSNIYLIGFDKTTIEQSQLLNLLKNNPNVMFVEKNNKVELRSR
;
A
#
# COMPACT_ATOMS: atom_id res chain seq x y z
N MET A 1 58.21 19.14 52.06
CA MET A 1 57.36 20.34 52.30
C MET A 1 56.91 20.82 50.94
N ILE A 2 55.74 20.40 50.45
CA ILE A 2 54.39 20.79 50.91
C ILE A 2 54.23 22.31 50.79
N HIS A 3 53.16 22.69 50.07
CA HIS A 3 52.70 24.05 49.72
C HIS A 3 53.29 24.53 48.38
N LYS A 4 52.57 24.65 47.27
CA LYS A 4 51.12 24.87 47.04
C LYS A 4 50.85 24.37 45.61
N ILE A 5 50.11 23.29 45.35
CA ILE A 5 48.64 23.19 45.33
C ILE A 5 48.00 24.51 44.89
N LEU A 6 47.23 24.45 43.80
CA LEU A 6 46.32 25.48 43.31
C LEU A 6 46.87 26.42 42.23
N SER A 7 47.16 25.88 41.05
CA SER A 7 46.81 26.59 39.81
C SER A 7 46.60 25.59 38.69
N LEU A 8 45.32 25.20 38.54
CA LEU A 8 44.67 25.04 37.23
C LEU A 8 45.39 24.06 36.27
N PHE A 9 45.24 22.75 36.45
CA PHE A 9 44.13 21.99 35.84
C PHE A 9 43.66 22.57 34.49
N LEU A 10 44.56 22.67 33.51
CA LEU A 10 44.17 23.06 32.16
C LEU A 10 45.06 22.46 31.07
N PHE A 11 45.48 21.19 31.19
CA PHE A 11 46.16 20.51 30.08
C PHE A 11 46.04 18.99 30.15
N ALA A 12 44.81 18.48 30.26
CA ALA A 12 44.55 17.04 30.16
C ALA A 12 43.12 16.77 29.68
N SER A 13 42.84 17.01 28.39
CA SER A 13 41.69 16.40 27.69
C SER A 13 41.73 16.70 26.19
N ILE A 14 42.74 16.18 25.49
CA ILE A 14 42.65 15.97 24.04
C ILE A 14 43.06 14.51 23.79
N LEU A 15 42.06 13.66 23.62
CA LEU A 15 42.02 12.62 22.58
C LEU A 15 40.64 11.97 22.59
N PHE A 16 39.74 12.67 21.91
CA PHE A 16 38.75 12.15 20.96
C PHE A 16 38.15 10.78 21.27
N MET A 17 36.95 10.84 21.87
CA MET A 17 35.91 9.83 21.70
C MET A 17 35.73 9.50 20.21
N MET A 18 36.20 8.34 19.78
CA MET A 18 35.72 7.69 18.56
C MET A 18 34.27 7.27 18.78
N SER A 19 33.34 8.21 18.54
CA SER A 19 31.94 7.88 18.32
C SER A 19 31.84 7.25 16.93
N CYS A 20 31.71 5.94 16.91
CA CYS A 20 31.42 5.20 15.69
C CYS A 20 29.99 5.54 15.28
N ASN A 21 29.83 6.58 14.45
CA ASN A 21 28.59 6.80 13.71
C ASN A 21 28.40 5.57 12.81
N SER A 22 27.56 4.65 13.25
CA SER A 22 26.99 3.62 12.39
C SER A 22 26.12 4.35 11.37
N THR A 23 26.74 4.78 10.26
CA THR A 23 26.04 5.06 9.02
C THR A 23 25.38 3.76 8.63
N LYS A 24 24.12 3.59 9.05
CA LYS A 24 23.21 2.66 8.39
C LYS A 24 23.24 3.05 6.92
N LYS A 25 23.97 2.27 6.11
CA LYS A 25 23.82 2.33 4.66
C LYS A 25 22.34 2.08 4.41
N VAL A 26 21.61 3.15 4.12
CA VAL A 26 20.28 3.04 3.53
C VAL A 26 20.53 2.26 2.26
N VAL A 27 20.13 0.99 2.27
CA VAL A 27 20.10 0.18 1.07
C VAL A 27 19.08 0.87 0.17
N GLN A 28 19.56 1.73 -0.72
CA GLN A 28 18.81 2.15 -1.88
C GLN A 28 18.60 0.88 -2.70
N THR A 29 17.46 0.23 -2.48
CA THR A 29 16.90 -0.73 -3.43
C THR A 29 16.66 0.03 -4.73
N THR A 30 17.69 0.05 -5.56
CA THR A 30 17.54 0.36 -6.97
C THR A 30 16.70 -0.78 -7.55
N PRO A 31 15.55 -0.51 -8.19
CA PRO A 31 14.75 -1.57 -8.79
C PRO A 31 15.57 -2.27 -9.89
N THR A 32 15.97 -3.51 -9.64
CA THR A 32 16.79 -4.33 -10.56
C THR A 32 15.96 -5.02 -11.65
N GLY A 33 14.68 -4.63 -11.82
CA GLY A 33 13.76 -5.20 -12.80
C GLY A 33 13.54 -4.27 -14.01
N PRO A 34 13.06 -4.81 -15.15
CA PRO A 34 12.68 -3.98 -16.30
C PRO A 34 11.57 -2.99 -15.89
N LYS A 35 11.71 -1.73 -16.34
CA LYS A 35 10.69 -0.69 -16.10
C LYS A 35 9.37 -1.13 -16.74
N PRO A 36 8.22 -1.06 -16.03
CA PRO A 36 6.92 -1.38 -16.59
C PRO A 36 6.55 -0.47 -17.77
N THR A 37 5.90 -1.04 -18.79
CA THR A 37 5.36 -0.26 -19.93
C THR A 37 4.21 0.65 -19.51
N VAL A 38 3.41 0.21 -18.52
CA VAL A 38 2.32 0.99 -17.92
C VAL A 38 2.58 1.10 -16.42
N THR A 39 2.51 2.33 -15.92
CA THR A 39 2.83 2.67 -14.52
C THR A 39 1.62 3.24 -13.81
N LYS A 40 1.60 3.15 -12.47
CA LYS A 40 0.63 3.80 -11.60
C LYS A 40 1.08 5.22 -11.35
N GLU A 41 0.19 6.18 -11.51
CA GLU A 41 0.48 7.58 -11.18
C GLU A 41 0.16 7.84 -9.71
N PHE A 42 -1.11 7.59 -9.35
CA PHE A 42 -1.59 7.69 -7.98
C PHE A 42 -2.74 6.71 -7.72
N THR A 43 -2.95 6.41 -6.44
CA THR A 43 -4.14 5.72 -5.93
C THR A 43 -4.81 6.56 -4.86
N ILE A 44 -6.14 6.68 -4.93
CA ILE A 44 -6.98 7.24 -3.86
C ILE A 44 -7.77 6.10 -3.25
N SER A 45 -7.57 5.89 -1.95
CA SER A 45 -8.23 4.87 -1.15
C SER A 45 -9.22 5.53 -0.21
N GLN A 46 -10.51 5.22 -0.37
CA GLN A 46 -11.57 5.69 0.50
C GLN A 46 -11.85 4.62 1.57
N GLY A 47 -11.57 4.96 2.82
CA GLY A 47 -11.83 4.11 3.98
C GLY A 47 -13.31 4.10 4.39
N ALA A 48 -13.65 3.18 5.29
CA ALA A 48 -14.97 3.07 5.87
C ALA A 48 -15.29 4.23 6.83
N CYS A 49 -16.59 4.47 7.02
CA CYS A 49 -17.15 5.36 8.04
C CYS A 49 -18.24 4.60 8.80
N PHE A 50 -18.78 5.18 9.87
CA PHE A 50 -19.89 4.58 10.63
C PHE A 50 -21.20 4.45 9.82
N GLY A 51 -21.35 5.27 8.77
CA GLY A 51 -22.49 5.22 7.85
C GLY A 51 -22.24 4.37 6.60
N ARG A 52 -23.01 4.64 5.54
CA ARG A 52 -22.91 3.96 4.24
C ARG A 52 -21.98 4.68 3.27
N CYS A 53 -20.78 5.05 3.72
CA CYS A 53 -19.79 5.65 2.84
C CYS A 53 -19.23 4.60 1.88
N PRO A 54 -19.19 4.87 0.56
CA PRO A 54 -18.58 3.95 -0.39
C PRO A 54 -17.10 3.71 -0.04
N VAL A 55 -16.68 2.45 -0.06
CA VAL A 55 -15.31 2.03 0.23
C VAL A 55 -14.69 1.50 -1.06
N TYR A 56 -13.56 2.06 -1.48
CA TYR A 56 -12.93 1.70 -2.74
C TYR A 56 -11.46 2.12 -2.80
N ASP A 57 -10.74 1.58 -3.77
CA ASP A 57 -9.47 2.09 -4.26
C ASP A 57 -9.63 2.47 -5.73
N VAL A 58 -9.27 3.70 -6.11
CA VAL A 58 -9.21 4.13 -7.52
C VAL A 58 -7.77 4.48 -7.88
N THR A 59 -7.27 3.95 -8.98
CA THR A 59 -5.89 4.14 -9.45
C THR A 59 -5.88 4.69 -10.86
N LEU A 60 -5.13 5.76 -11.08
CA LEU A 60 -4.83 6.26 -12.42
C LEU A 60 -3.55 5.62 -12.95
N MET A 61 -3.64 5.06 -14.16
CA MET A 61 -2.55 4.43 -14.88
C MET A 61 -2.02 5.38 -15.97
N SER A 62 -0.73 5.27 -16.30
CA SER A 62 -0.03 6.11 -17.28
C SER A 62 -0.48 5.92 -18.73
N ASP A 63 -1.35 4.94 -18.99
CA ASP A 63 -1.96 4.68 -20.29
C ASP A 63 -3.38 5.26 -20.38
N SER A 64 -3.78 6.12 -19.45
CA SER A 64 -5.13 6.70 -19.34
C SER A 64 -6.22 5.73 -18.88
N THR A 65 -5.84 4.60 -18.29
CA THR A 65 -6.80 3.67 -17.67
C THR A 65 -7.03 4.07 -16.20
N LEU A 66 -8.29 4.16 -15.78
CA LEU A 66 -8.66 4.13 -14.36
C LEU A 66 -8.96 2.69 -13.95
N LYS A 67 -8.40 2.25 -12.83
CA LYS A 67 -8.74 0.97 -12.18
C LYS A 67 -9.47 1.24 -10.87
N LEU A 68 -10.57 0.54 -10.65
CA LEU A 68 -11.40 0.61 -9.47
C LEU A 68 -11.45 -0.75 -8.77
N VAL A 69 -11.16 -0.77 -7.49
CA VAL A 69 -11.42 -1.90 -6.59
C VAL A 69 -12.50 -1.48 -5.61
N GLY A 70 -13.75 -1.78 -5.93
CA GLY A 70 -14.88 -1.44 -5.07
C GLY A 70 -15.12 -2.48 -3.99
N LYS A 71 -15.42 -2.00 -2.79
CA LYS A 71 -15.68 -2.81 -1.58
C LYS A 71 -17.09 -2.46 -1.10
N ASN A 72 -17.28 -2.00 0.13
CA ASN A 72 -18.61 -1.77 0.68
C ASN A 72 -19.32 -0.53 0.08
N PHE A 73 -20.66 -0.58 0.01
CA PHE A 73 -21.53 0.54 -0.37
C PHE A 73 -21.21 1.18 -1.74
N MET A 74 -20.67 0.37 -2.66
CA MET A 74 -20.41 0.73 -4.05
C MET A 74 -21.35 -0.04 -4.98
N ASN A 75 -21.73 0.55 -6.12
CA ASN A 75 -22.47 -0.17 -7.17
C ASN A 75 -21.57 -1.20 -7.90
N TYR A 76 -20.27 -0.93 -7.96
CA TYR A 76 -19.26 -1.77 -8.59
C TYR A 76 -18.44 -2.45 -7.50
N ILE A 77 -18.73 -3.72 -7.20
CA ILE A 77 -18.02 -4.52 -6.19
C ILE A 77 -16.99 -5.41 -6.89
N GLY A 78 -15.72 -5.33 -6.49
CA GLY A 78 -14.61 -6.06 -7.11
C GLY A 78 -13.80 -5.18 -8.06
N ASN A 79 -13.15 -5.81 -9.05
CA ASN A 79 -12.22 -5.15 -9.96
C ASN A 79 -12.90 -4.66 -11.24
N TYR A 80 -12.72 -3.38 -11.53
CA TYR A 80 -13.25 -2.72 -12.73
C TYR A 80 -12.21 -1.81 -13.33
N GLU A 81 -12.34 -1.55 -14.62
CA GLU A 81 -11.52 -0.57 -15.33
C GLU A 81 -12.37 0.28 -16.27
N MET A 82 -11.85 1.47 -16.55
CA MET A 82 -12.43 2.41 -17.50
C MET A 82 -11.31 3.14 -18.22
N LYS A 83 -11.40 3.21 -19.55
CA LYS A 83 -10.49 4.02 -20.35
C LYS A 83 -10.96 5.47 -20.37
N LEU A 84 -10.11 6.40 -19.92
CA LEU A 84 -10.37 7.82 -20.07
C LEU A 84 -10.07 8.26 -21.51
N ASN A 85 -10.90 9.19 -22.02
CA ASN A 85 -10.52 9.95 -23.20
C ASN A 85 -9.39 10.95 -22.85
N ALA A 86 -8.74 11.51 -23.88
CA ALA A 86 -7.59 12.39 -23.69
C ALA A 86 -7.90 13.61 -22.82
N GLU A 87 -9.09 14.21 -22.96
CA GLU A 87 -9.51 15.38 -22.19
C GLU A 87 -9.64 15.05 -20.69
N ASN A 88 -10.37 13.98 -20.36
CA ASN A 88 -10.57 13.52 -18.98
C ASN A 88 -9.25 13.10 -18.31
N TYR A 89 -8.39 12.39 -19.05
CA TYR A 89 -7.07 12.03 -18.55
C TYR A 89 -6.23 13.28 -18.24
N THR A 90 -6.20 14.24 -19.18
CA THR A 90 -5.45 15.49 -19.00
C THR A 90 -5.95 16.27 -17.78
N ALA A 91 -7.27 16.36 -17.58
CA ALA A 91 -7.85 17.06 -16.43
C ALA A 91 -7.37 16.49 -15.08
N LEU A 92 -7.39 15.17 -14.93
CA LEU A 92 -6.87 14.50 -13.72
C LEU A 92 -5.35 14.61 -13.58
N HIS A 93 -4.64 14.35 -14.67
CA HIS A 93 -3.19 14.29 -14.68
C HIS A 93 -2.56 15.66 -14.39
N GLU A 94 -3.15 16.75 -14.86
CA GLU A 94 -2.67 18.10 -14.57
C GLU A 94 -2.90 18.50 -13.10
N LEU A 95 -3.96 18.01 -12.46
CA LEU A 95 -4.12 18.16 -11.01
C LEU A 95 -3.05 17.36 -10.27
N TYR A 96 -2.79 16.12 -10.70
CA TYR A 96 -1.72 15.29 -10.14
C TYR A 96 -0.34 15.93 -10.26
N LYS A 97 0.02 16.49 -11.43
CA LYS A 97 1.31 17.17 -11.64
C LYS A 97 1.53 18.39 -10.73
N LYS A 98 0.47 19.06 -10.30
CA LYS A 98 0.56 20.22 -9.40
C LYS A 98 0.84 19.81 -7.94
N ILE A 99 0.71 18.53 -7.60
CA ILE A 99 0.95 18.01 -6.25
C ILE A 99 2.45 17.92 -6.00
N LYS A 100 2.95 18.80 -5.11
CA LYS A 100 4.31 18.73 -4.59
C LYS A 100 4.38 17.75 -3.43
N GLN A 101 4.51 16.47 -3.75
CA GLN A 101 4.39 15.34 -2.79
C GLN A 101 5.23 15.53 -1.51
N ASP A 102 6.45 16.06 -1.65
CA ASP A 102 7.40 16.27 -0.56
C ASP A 102 6.97 17.34 0.45
N THR A 103 6.00 18.19 0.09
CA THR A 103 5.48 19.26 0.96
C THR A 103 4.39 18.80 1.91
N PHE A 104 3.81 17.61 1.68
CA PHE A 104 2.73 17.10 2.50
C PHE A 104 3.26 16.32 3.72
N GLN A 105 2.58 16.48 4.85
CA GLN A 105 2.71 15.58 5.99
C GLN A 105 2.19 14.19 5.63
N ASP A 106 2.64 13.16 6.34
CA ASP A 106 2.16 11.80 6.12
C ASP A 106 0.70 11.61 6.59
N ARG A 107 0.24 12.46 7.51
CA ARG A 107 -1.12 12.41 8.07
C ARG A 107 -1.67 13.79 8.38
N TYR A 108 -2.94 13.99 8.03
CA TYR A 108 -3.77 15.13 8.41
C TYR A 108 -5.01 14.59 9.13
N SER A 109 -5.07 14.72 10.46
CA SER A 109 -6.18 14.20 11.27
C SER A 109 -6.88 15.30 12.05
N SER A 110 -8.17 15.09 12.30
CA SER A 110 -9.00 15.86 13.22
C SER A 110 -9.61 14.91 14.25
N ASP A 111 -10.08 15.43 15.37
CA ASP A 111 -10.67 14.63 16.47
C ASP A 111 -12.11 14.16 16.17
N ILE A 112 -12.51 14.14 14.89
CA ILE A 112 -13.84 13.69 14.45
C ILE A 112 -13.80 12.18 14.21
N VAL A 113 -14.28 11.41 15.19
CA VAL A 113 -14.19 9.94 15.23
C VAL A 113 -14.89 9.26 14.04
N ASP A 114 -15.98 9.83 13.53
CA ASP A 114 -16.81 9.20 12.51
C ASP A 114 -16.41 9.55 11.06
N LEU A 115 -15.38 10.40 10.89
CA LEU A 115 -14.92 10.82 9.58
C LEU A 115 -14.12 9.71 8.90
N ALA A 116 -14.53 9.36 7.68
CA ALA A 116 -13.80 8.40 6.86
C ALA A 116 -12.39 8.92 6.56
N SER A 117 -11.40 8.02 6.62
CA SER A 117 -10.06 8.36 6.12
C SER A 117 -9.99 8.25 4.60
N VAL A 118 -9.31 9.17 3.94
CA VAL A 118 -8.88 9.04 2.54
C VAL A 118 -7.37 8.97 2.50
N THR A 119 -6.83 7.96 1.83
CA THR A 119 -5.40 7.76 1.69
C THR A 119 -4.97 7.93 0.24
N TYR A 120 -3.96 8.75 0.01
CA TYR A 120 -3.32 8.94 -1.29
C TYR A 120 -2.01 8.16 -1.31
N TYR A 121 -1.78 7.42 -2.38
CA TYR A 121 -0.51 6.76 -2.66
C TYR A 121 0.03 7.32 -3.96
N PHE A 122 1.31 7.67 -3.95
CA PHE A 122 2.04 8.15 -5.12
C PHE A 122 3.17 7.19 -5.43
N PHE A 123 3.41 6.92 -6.70
CA PHE A 123 4.37 5.92 -7.15
C PHE A 123 5.43 6.54 -8.05
N ASP A 124 6.57 5.85 -8.20
CA ASP A 124 7.51 6.12 -9.26
C ASP A 124 7.23 5.30 -10.52
N ASP A 125 8.06 5.57 -11.51
CA ASP A 125 8.16 4.88 -12.79
C ASP A 125 8.34 3.35 -12.71
N TYR A 126 8.63 2.78 -11.54
CA TYR A 126 8.75 1.35 -11.30
C TYR A 126 7.57 0.80 -10.46
N ASN A 127 6.49 1.57 -10.33
CA ASN A 127 5.33 1.28 -9.48
C ASN A 127 5.67 1.15 -7.99
N ILE A 128 6.79 1.73 -7.54
CA ILE A 128 7.17 1.73 -6.13
C ILE A 128 6.54 2.95 -5.47
N MET A 129 5.77 2.71 -4.39
CA MET A 129 5.18 3.79 -3.60
C MET A 129 6.28 4.68 -3.01
N LYS A 130 6.24 5.97 -3.35
CA LYS A 130 7.15 7.02 -2.86
C LYS A 130 6.59 7.79 -1.68
N LYS A 131 5.29 8.07 -1.70
CA LYS A 131 4.62 8.87 -0.68
C LYS A 131 3.23 8.32 -0.39
N LYS A 132 2.89 8.30 0.90
CA LYS A 132 1.56 7.98 1.42
C LYS A 132 1.08 9.18 2.23
N VAL A 133 -0.11 9.68 1.95
CA VAL A 133 -0.75 10.77 2.71
C VAL A 133 -2.11 10.30 3.18
N VAL A 134 -2.32 10.26 4.49
CA VAL A 134 -3.60 9.86 5.09
C VAL A 134 -4.35 11.10 5.57
N ILE A 135 -5.58 11.29 5.14
CA ILE A 135 -6.44 12.41 5.54
C ILE A 135 -7.65 11.88 6.28
N GLN A 136 -7.88 12.38 7.49
CA GLN A 136 -9.07 12.18 8.30
C GLN A 136 -9.42 13.50 8.99
N GLY A 137 -9.64 14.53 8.19
CA GLY A 137 -9.84 15.90 8.68
C GLY A 137 -9.81 16.90 7.54
N ILE A 138 -9.20 18.07 7.80
CA ILE A 138 -9.07 19.15 6.82
C ILE A 138 -8.15 18.69 5.68
N TYR A 139 -8.62 18.84 4.44
CA TYR A 139 -7.87 18.48 3.25
C TYR A 139 -6.93 19.62 2.84
N PRO A 140 -5.66 19.32 2.48
CA PRO A 140 -4.89 20.22 1.65
C PRO A 140 -5.60 20.39 0.30
N GLU A 141 -5.79 21.63 -0.13
CA GLU A 141 -6.56 21.98 -1.34
C GLU A 141 -6.15 21.18 -2.60
N PRO A 142 -4.85 20.96 -2.90
CA PRO A 142 -4.46 20.19 -4.09
C PRO A 142 -4.97 18.74 -4.06
N LEU A 143 -4.99 18.10 -2.89
CA LEU A 143 -5.50 16.73 -2.71
C LEU A 143 -7.03 16.70 -2.79
N GLN A 144 -7.69 17.72 -2.23
CA GLN A 144 -9.15 17.87 -2.35
C GLN A 144 -9.59 18.01 -3.81
N ASN A 145 -8.89 18.83 -4.59
CA ASN A 145 -9.18 19.06 -6.00
C ASN A 145 -9.01 17.76 -6.80
N LEU A 146 -7.91 17.03 -6.57
CA LEU A 146 -7.67 15.74 -7.22
C LEU A 146 -8.78 14.72 -6.91
N ALA A 147 -9.15 14.56 -5.63
CA ALA A 147 -10.21 13.63 -5.26
C ALA A 147 -11.58 14.02 -5.79
N THR A 148 -11.88 15.33 -5.84
CA THR A 148 -13.13 15.85 -6.41
C THR A 148 -13.21 15.52 -7.90
N GLU A 149 -12.12 15.71 -8.65
CA GLU A 149 -12.06 15.35 -10.06
C GLU A 149 -12.21 13.84 -10.26
N ALA A 150 -11.48 13.03 -9.48
CA ALA A 150 -11.55 11.57 -9.57
C ALA A 150 -12.98 11.04 -9.30
N ARG A 151 -13.69 11.67 -8.37
CA ARG A 151 -15.06 11.28 -7.98
C ARG A 151 -16.07 11.38 -9.12
N LYS A 152 -15.87 12.27 -10.10
CA LYS A 152 -16.71 12.36 -11.30
C LYS A 152 -16.78 11.02 -12.05
N TYR A 153 -15.69 10.26 -12.03
CA TYR A 153 -15.56 8.99 -12.73
C TYR A 153 -16.04 7.79 -11.89
N ILE A 154 -15.82 7.83 -10.58
CA ILE A 154 -16.21 6.75 -9.65
C ILE A 154 -17.72 6.49 -9.70
N ASN A 155 -18.51 7.56 -9.82
CA ASN A 155 -19.97 7.48 -9.89
C ASN A 155 -20.51 7.30 -11.33
N SER A 156 -19.63 7.20 -12.33
CA SER A 156 -20.04 7.01 -13.73
C SER A 156 -20.51 5.57 -13.99
N MET A 157 -21.32 5.36 -15.03
CA MET A 157 -21.84 4.03 -15.39
C MET A 157 -20.97 3.25 -16.40
N ASN A 158 -19.79 3.76 -16.75
CA ASN A 158 -18.99 3.25 -17.88
C ASN A 158 -17.87 2.28 -17.45
N TRP A 159 -17.97 1.71 -16.25
CA TRP A 159 -17.00 0.74 -15.75
C TRP A 159 -17.20 -0.62 -16.42
N VAL A 160 -16.12 -1.18 -16.97
CA VAL A 160 -16.06 -2.54 -17.47
C VAL A 160 -15.45 -3.42 -16.40
N LYS A 161 -16.06 -4.58 -16.11
CA LYS A 161 -15.49 -5.51 -15.14
C LYS A 161 -14.14 -6.00 -15.63
N ASP A 162 -13.09 -5.82 -14.83
CA ASP A 162 -11.77 -6.35 -15.13
C ASP A 162 -11.77 -7.85 -14.76
N VAL A 163 -12.30 -8.66 -15.66
CA VAL A 163 -12.31 -10.12 -15.49
C VAL A 163 -10.90 -10.67 -15.43
N THR A 164 -9.88 -9.97 -15.95
CA THR A 164 -8.48 -10.41 -15.88
C THR A 164 -7.88 -10.22 -14.50
N ALA A 165 -8.25 -9.17 -13.77
CA ALA A 165 -7.88 -8.99 -12.36
C ALA A 165 -8.48 -10.10 -11.47
N ASP A 166 -9.64 -10.64 -11.84
CA ASP A 166 -10.26 -11.78 -11.15
C ASP A 166 -9.81 -13.16 -11.71
N THR A 167 -9.28 -13.22 -12.94
CA THR A 167 -8.90 -14.48 -13.65
C THR A 167 -7.39 -14.68 -13.84
N VAL A 168 -6.54 -13.76 -13.38
CA VAL A 168 -5.27 -14.19 -12.78
C VAL A 168 -5.72 -15.02 -11.60
N ASN A 169 -5.91 -16.33 -11.79
CA ASN A 169 -6.14 -17.30 -10.73
C ASN A 169 -5.05 -17.01 -9.71
N PRO A 170 -5.35 -16.24 -8.65
CA PRO A 170 -4.32 -15.78 -7.76
C PRO A 170 -3.89 -17.05 -7.09
N ASP A 171 -2.60 -17.37 -7.16
CA ASP A 171 -2.14 -18.54 -6.43
C ASP A 171 -2.59 -18.34 -4.98
N GLU A 172 -3.23 -19.36 -4.42
CA GLU A 172 -3.87 -19.23 -3.13
C GLU A 172 -3.00 -19.92 -2.10
N LEU A 173 -2.85 -19.28 -0.95
CA LEU A 173 -2.22 -19.88 0.22
C LEU A 173 -3.24 -19.94 1.35
N ILE A 174 -3.23 -21.06 2.06
CA ILE A 174 -3.89 -21.16 3.36
C ILE A 174 -2.85 -20.73 4.39
N VAL A 175 -3.16 -19.69 5.15
CA VAL A 175 -2.29 -19.12 6.18
C VAL A 175 -2.98 -19.20 7.52
N GLN A 176 -2.31 -19.81 8.49
CA GLN A 176 -2.74 -19.79 9.88
C GLN A 176 -1.88 -18.81 10.67
N MET A 177 -2.53 -17.84 11.32
CA MET A 177 -1.89 -16.85 12.17
C MET A 177 -1.68 -17.41 13.59
N LYS A 178 -0.61 -16.96 14.25
CA LYS A 178 -0.43 -17.21 15.69
C LYS A 178 -1.54 -16.51 16.49
N ALA A 179 -1.86 -17.06 17.66
CA ALA A 179 -2.92 -16.54 18.53
C ALA A 179 -2.77 -15.03 18.78
N GLY A 180 -3.88 -14.30 18.61
CA GLY A 180 -3.94 -12.84 18.82
C GLY A 180 -3.32 -11.99 17.70
N LYS A 181 -2.85 -12.59 16.60
CA LYS A 181 -2.33 -11.85 15.44
C LYS A 181 -3.40 -11.77 14.34
N LYS A 182 -3.45 -10.61 13.66
CA LYS A 182 -4.39 -10.34 12.57
C LYS A 182 -3.72 -10.56 11.21
N ILE A 183 -4.48 -11.11 10.26
CA ILE A 183 -3.99 -11.36 8.89
C ILE A 183 -3.63 -10.07 8.14
N ASP A 184 -4.24 -8.93 8.50
CA ASP A 184 -3.95 -7.63 7.91
C ASP A 184 -2.47 -7.24 8.04
N LEU A 185 -1.80 -7.67 9.13
CA LEU A 185 -0.36 -7.43 9.31
C LEU A 185 0.47 -8.05 8.17
N ILE A 186 0.12 -9.26 7.75
CA ILE A 186 0.83 -9.95 6.65
C ILE A 186 0.52 -9.28 5.32
N ILE A 187 -0.75 -8.93 5.09
CA ILE A 187 -1.18 -8.25 3.86
C ILE A 187 -0.46 -6.91 3.71
N ASP A 188 -0.39 -6.13 4.78
CA ASP A 188 0.24 -4.80 4.80
C ASP A 188 1.76 -4.88 4.69
N GLU A 189 2.42 -5.78 5.44
CA GLU A 189 3.88 -5.99 5.39
C GLU A 189 4.34 -6.38 3.97
N HIS A 190 3.48 -7.07 3.22
CA HIS A 190 3.78 -7.67 1.92
C HIS A 190 2.92 -7.08 0.79
N TYR A 191 2.47 -5.83 0.93
CA TYR A 191 1.60 -5.15 -0.02
C TYR A 191 2.11 -5.18 -1.47
N ARG A 192 3.44 -5.28 -1.67
CA ARG A 192 4.10 -5.36 -2.98
C ARG A 192 3.72 -6.62 -3.76
N TYR A 193 3.33 -7.69 -3.07
CA TYR A 193 2.89 -8.94 -3.69
C TYR A 193 1.39 -8.97 -3.95
N LYS A 194 0.70 -7.84 -3.71
CA LYS A 194 -0.74 -7.67 -3.86
C LYS A 194 -1.51 -8.79 -3.14
N LEU A 195 -1.08 -9.12 -1.92
CA LEU A 195 -1.82 -10.06 -1.08
C LEU A 195 -3.21 -9.50 -0.80
N PHE A 196 -4.21 -10.37 -0.76
CA PHE A 196 -5.55 -10.02 -0.32
C PHE A 196 -6.21 -11.18 0.43
N LEU A 197 -7.06 -10.85 1.40
CA LEU A 197 -7.87 -11.84 2.10
C LEU A 197 -9.02 -12.27 1.19
N LYS A 198 -9.08 -13.57 0.88
CA LYS A 198 -10.20 -14.15 0.13
C LYS A 198 -11.29 -14.65 1.06
N GLU A 199 -10.91 -15.37 2.11
CA GLU A 199 -11.86 -15.98 3.05
C GLU A 199 -11.21 -16.26 4.42
N ALA A 200 -11.97 -16.16 5.50
CA ALA A 200 -11.59 -16.71 6.81
C ALA A 200 -12.19 -18.12 6.96
N LEU A 201 -11.33 -19.12 7.14
CA LEU A 201 -11.72 -20.53 7.08
C LEU A 201 -12.19 -21.04 8.45
N GLY A 202 -13.38 -20.61 8.87
CA GLY A 202 -14.02 -20.99 10.13
C GLY A 202 -14.31 -19.78 11.03
N LYS A 203 -15.32 -19.89 11.90
CA LYS A 203 -15.80 -18.76 12.72
C LYS A 203 -14.83 -18.30 13.81
N ASP A 204 -14.02 -19.23 14.34
CA ASP A 204 -13.07 -18.99 15.44
C ASP A 204 -11.64 -19.49 15.13
N SER A 205 -11.36 -19.80 13.86
CA SER A 205 -10.03 -20.23 13.44
C SER A 205 -9.21 -19.00 13.03
N ASN A 206 -7.93 -18.96 13.41
CA ASN A 206 -6.98 -18.00 12.88
C ASN A 206 -6.47 -18.43 11.49
N ILE A 207 -7.32 -19.07 10.67
CA ILE A 207 -6.96 -19.65 9.38
C ILE A 207 -7.62 -18.84 8.28
N TYR A 208 -6.83 -18.46 7.28
CA TYR A 208 -7.24 -17.57 6.20
C TYR A 208 -6.83 -18.15 4.86
N LEU A 209 -7.73 -18.06 3.89
CA LEU A 209 -7.41 -18.20 2.48
C LEU A 209 -7.00 -16.83 1.96
N ILE A 210 -5.74 -16.69 1.53
CA ILE A 210 -5.24 -15.47 0.91
C ILE A 210 -4.92 -15.72 -0.56
N GLY A 211 -5.18 -14.72 -1.39
CA GLY A 211 -4.75 -14.68 -2.79
C GLY A 211 -3.59 -13.71 -2.97
N PHE A 212 -2.80 -13.92 -4.02
CA PHE A 212 -1.75 -12.99 -4.43
C PHE A 212 -1.54 -13.00 -5.95
N ASP A 213 -0.91 -11.94 -6.44
CA ASP A 213 -0.63 -11.81 -7.87
C ASP A 213 0.67 -12.56 -8.22
N LYS A 214 0.56 -13.69 -8.93
CA LYS A 214 1.70 -14.52 -9.36
C LYS A 214 2.73 -13.77 -10.22
N THR A 215 2.36 -12.65 -10.84
CA THR A 215 3.31 -11.82 -11.60
C THR A 215 4.24 -11.02 -10.68
N THR A 216 3.91 -10.92 -9.40
CA THR A 216 4.66 -10.15 -8.40
C THR A 216 5.62 -11.00 -7.57
N ILE A 217 5.31 -12.29 -7.39
CA ILE A 217 6.14 -13.27 -6.67
C ILE A 217 5.73 -14.69 -7.06
N GLU A 218 6.72 -15.58 -7.15
CA GLU A 218 6.47 -17.02 -7.32
C GLU A 218 5.85 -17.63 -6.04
N GLN A 219 4.88 -18.53 -6.17
CA GLN A 219 4.18 -19.13 -5.02
C GLN A 219 5.12 -19.80 -4.02
N SER A 220 6.16 -20.48 -4.50
CA SER A 220 7.16 -21.13 -3.65
C SER A 220 7.98 -20.11 -2.84
N GLN A 221 8.29 -18.96 -3.43
CA GLN A 221 9.03 -17.89 -2.77
C GLN A 221 8.17 -17.21 -1.71
N LEU A 222 6.90 -16.88 -2.02
CA LEU A 222 5.98 -16.32 -1.05
C LEU A 222 5.73 -17.29 0.11
N LEU A 223 5.55 -18.58 -0.18
CA LEU A 223 5.39 -19.62 0.83
C LEU A 223 6.60 -19.71 1.76
N ASN A 224 7.82 -19.66 1.23
CA ASN A 224 9.04 -19.62 2.07
C ASN A 224 9.14 -18.34 2.89
N LEU A 225 8.74 -17.20 2.31
CA LEU A 225 8.73 -15.93 3.00
C LEU A 225 7.78 -15.98 4.21
N LEU A 226 6.54 -16.41 3.99
CA LEU A 226 5.52 -16.49 5.03
C LEU A 226 5.83 -17.56 6.08
N LYS A 227 6.47 -18.68 5.70
CA LYS A 227 6.96 -19.70 6.66
C LYS A 227 7.93 -19.13 7.69
N ASN A 228 8.73 -18.15 7.30
CA ASN A 228 9.72 -17.51 8.15
C ASN A 228 9.18 -16.27 8.89
N ASN A 229 7.92 -15.88 8.66
CA ASN A 229 7.35 -14.71 9.31
C ASN A 229 7.00 -15.03 10.78
N PRO A 230 7.42 -14.19 11.75
CA PRO A 230 7.22 -14.46 13.17
C PRO A 230 5.75 -14.49 13.61
N ASN A 231 4.83 -13.92 12.83
CA ASN A 231 3.39 -13.89 13.12
C ASN A 231 2.61 -15.06 12.52
N VAL A 232 3.22 -15.81 11.59
CA VAL A 232 2.60 -16.96 10.92
C VAL A 232 2.88 -18.24 11.72
N MET A 233 1.84 -19.02 11.98
CA MET A 233 1.96 -20.34 12.61
C MET A 233 2.17 -21.43 11.55
N PHE A 234 1.43 -21.33 10.45
CA PHE A 234 1.47 -22.30 9.35
C PHE A 234 1.08 -21.65 8.03
N VAL A 235 1.66 -22.13 6.92
CA VAL A 235 1.28 -21.73 5.57
C VAL A 235 1.47 -22.88 4.59
N GLU A 236 0.47 -23.08 3.74
CA GLU A 236 0.49 -24.08 2.67
C GLU A 236 -0.20 -23.58 1.40
N LYS A 237 0.01 -24.32 0.31
CA LYS A 237 -0.70 -24.09 -0.95
C LYS A 237 -2.14 -24.54 -0.82
N ASN A 238 -3.08 -23.79 -1.39
CA ASN A 238 -4.43 -24.29 -1.54
C ASN A 238 -4.49 -25.29 -2.71
N ASN A 239 -4.50 -26.58 -2.42
CA ASN A 239 -4.63 -27.63 -3.43
C ASN A 239 -6.11 -27.79 -3.84
N LYS A 240 -6.69 -26.80 -4.52
CA LYS A 240 -7.93 -27.04 -5.28
C LYS A 240 -7.56 -27.97 -6.44
N VAL A 241 -8.18 -29.13 -6.49
CA VAL A 241 -8.03 -30.08 -7.61
C VAL A 241 -8.46 -29.34 -8.88
N GLU A 242 -7.51 -29.00 -9.75
CA GLU A 242 -7.83 -28.61 -11.12
C GLU A 242 -8.55 -29.80 -11.75
N LEU A 243 -9.85 -29.65 -12.00
CA LEU A 243 -10.57 -30.58 -12.87
C LEU A 243 -9.88 -30.49 -14.24
N ARG A 244 -8.98 -31.44 -14.50
CA ARG A 244 -8.46 -31.70 -15.84
C ARG A 244 -9.66 -31.95 -16.74
N SER A 245 -9.97 -31.00 -17.60
CA SER A 245 -10.93 -31.18 -18.69
C SER A 245 -10.43 -32.34 -19.55
N ARG A 246 -11.21 -33.42 -19.56
CA ARG A 246 -11.15 -34.48 -20.57
C ARG A 246 -11.79 -33.97 -21.86
#